data_AF-A0A965AGZ5-F1
#
_entry.id   AF-A0A965AGZ5-F1
#
_cell.length_a   1.000
_cell.length_b   1.000
_cell.length_c   1.000
_cell.angle_alpha   90.00
_cell.angle_beta   90.00
_cell.angle_gamma   90.00
#
_symmetry.space_group_name_H-M   'P 1'
#
loop_
_entity.id
_entity.type
_entity.pdbx_description
1 polymer ?
#
loop_
_entity_poly.entity_id
_entity_poly.type
_entity_poly.pdbx_seq_one_letter_code
_entity_poly.pdbx_strand_id
1 'polypeptide(L)'
;PLPEGLSELTFAGALAGAPIRIVKCRTSDLMVPADSEIVIEGFVDTEYLEPEAPFGESHGHISLEDYNMIFEVSAITRKSDAVLSSIISQVTPSESSVIKRVAYEPMFLAHLRDHLGIKGVKRVFLHEPLTNIRRVIFLQMEPGTPRTEVWRALYGATSLRADCGKYVIAVNEDIDPDNGDAVFWSLGYRADPDKDVEILRHRDAGHGPKGKDGARPEDSTLLIDATLKREMPPLALPKREYMERAKELWEELGLPPLHPESPWHGYSLGDWTEEWDRLAERAARGEYLENGKRSAQRRRAGVKPNTHVRSIPDWDEDQN
;
A
#
# COMPACT_ATOMS: atom_id res chain seq x y z
N PRO A 1 -10.50 -12.11 8.34
CA PRO A 1 -11.43 -12.80 9.27
C PRO A 1 -12.24 -13.81 8.48
N LEU A 2 -12.62 -14.91 9.11
CA LEU A 2 -13.47 -15.92 8.48
C LEU A 2 -14.95 -15.53 8.62
N PRO A 3 -15.83 -16.07 7.75
CA PRO A 3 -17.27 -15.95 7.94
C PRO A 3 -17.70 -16.51 9.30
N GLU A 4 -18.76 -15.94 9.87
CA GLU A 4 -19.35 -16.44 11.12
C GLU A 4 -19.77 -17.90 10.98
N GLY A 5 -19.50 -18.70 12.01
CA GLY A 5 -19.79 -20.14 12.05
C GLY A 5 -18.76 -21.03 11.33
N LEU A 6 -17.79 -20.46 10.60
CA LEU A 6 -16.68 -21.25 10.05
C LEU A 6 -15.57 -21.42 11.10
N SER A 7 -15.29 -22.66 11.49
CA SER A 7 -14.22 -22.95 12.44
C SER A 7 -12.83 -22.59 11.88
N GLU A 8 -12.07 -21.81 12.65
CA GLU A 8 -10.67 -21.48 12.39
C GLU A 8 -9.79 -22.72 12.34
N LEU A 9 -10.07 -23.75 13.15
CA LEU A 9 -9.33 -25.02 13.14
C LEU A 9 -9.53 -25.78 11.82
N THR A 10 -10.76 -25.78 11.30
CA THR A 10 -11.07 -26.35 9.99
C THR A 10 -10.35 -25.60 8.87
N PHE A 11 -10.38 -24.26 8.91
CA PHE A 11 -9.68 -23.43 7.94
C PHE A 11 -8.16 -23.62 7.99
N ALA A 12 -7.58 -23.68 9.21
CA ALA A 12 -6.17 -23.98 9.41
C ALA A 12 -5.81 -25.36 8.85
N GLY A 13 -6.67 -26.37 9.01
CA GLY A 13 -6.48 -27.68 8.42
C GLY A 13 -6.52 -27.67 6.89
N ALA A 14 -7.41 -26.87 6.29
CA ALA A 14 -7.44 -26.68 4.84
C ALA A 14 -6.14 -26.05 4.31
N LEU A 15 -5.60 -25.05 5.03
CA LEU A 15 -4.30 -24.45 4.70
C LEU A 15 -3.13 -25.43 4.88
N ALA A 16 -3.16 -26.26 5.94
CA ALA A 16 -2.15 -27.26 6.22
C ALA A 16 -2.25 -28.51 5.31
N GLY A 17 -3.35 -28.66 4.55
CA GLY A 17 -3.63 -29.83 3.71
C GLY A 17 -4.08 -31.08 4.48
N ALA A 18 -4.29 -30.98 5.79
CA ALA A 18 -4.75 -32.07 6.65
C ALA A 18 -5.45 -31.52 7.92
N PRO A 19 -6.37 -32.27 8.54
CA PRO A 19 -7.03 -31.83 9.76
C PRO A 19 -6.04 -31.54 10.89
N ILE A 20 -6.25 -30.44 11.62
CA ILE A 20 -5.47 -30.11 12.81
C ILE A 20 -5.78 -31.13 13.91
N ARG A 21 -4.74 -31.74 14.49
CA ARG A 21 -4.89 -32.64 15.62
C ARG A 21 -5.34 -31.84 16.84
N ILE A 22 -6.41 -32.28 17.48
CA ILE A 22 -6.99 -31.61 18.65
C ILE A 22 -7.11 -32.57 19.83
N VAL A 23 -7.05 -32.02 21.02
CA VAL A 23 -7.22 -32.74 22.29
C VAL A 23 -8.16 -31.95 23.21
N LYS A 24 -8.92 -32.66 24.04
CA LYS A 24 -9.80 -32.05 25.03
C LYS A 24 -8.96 -31.42 26.15
N CYS A 25 -9.36 -30.22 26.58
CA CYS A 25 -8.87 -29.57 27.79
C CYS A 25 -9.06 -30.46 29.04
N ARG A 26 -8.26 -30.20 30.09
CA ARG A 26 -8.33 -30.95 31.36
C ARG A 26 -9.49 -30.53 32.24
N THR A 27 -9.84 -29.26 32.20
CA THR A 27 -10.80 -28.62 33.11
C THR A 27 -12.03 -28.07 32.40
N SER A 28 -12.09 -28.13 31.06
CA SER A 28 -13.24 -27.72 30.26
C SER A 28 -13.51 -28.66 29.09
N ASP A 29 -14.67 -28.49 28.44
CA ASP A 29 -15.07 -29.28 27.26
C ASP A 29 -14.50 -28.75 25.94
N LEU A 30 -13.67 -27.71 25.98
CA LEU A 30 -13.05 -27.13 24.79
C LEU A 30 -11.98 -28.05 24.20
N MET A 31 -11.80 -27.93 22.88
CA MET A 31 -10.79 -28.65 22.11
C MET A 31 -9.69 -27.68 21.68
N VAL A 32 -8.44 -28.05 21.92
CA VAL A 32 -7.25 -27.24 21.59
C VAL A 32 -6.30 -28.02 20.67
N PRO A 33 -5.43 -27.35 19.88
CA PRO A 33 -4.42 -28.05 19.09
C PRO A 33 -3.53 -28.93 19.98
N ALA A 34 -3.46 -30.23 19.67
CA ALA A 34 -2.73 -31.21 20.46
C ALA A 34 -1.21 -30.95 20.51
N ASP A 35 -0.70 -30.21 19.54
CA ASP A 35 0.72 -29.86 19.40
C ASP A 35 1.10 -28.51 20.03
N SER A 36 0.19 -27.86 20.74
CA SER A 36 0.46 -26.59 21.43
C SER A 36 1.62 -26.73 22.42
N GLU A 37 2.51 -25.73 22.47
CA GLU A 37 3.62 -25.70 23.44
C GLU A 37 3.11 -25.56 24.87
N ILE A 38 2.17 -24.64 25.05
CA ILE A 38 1.55 -24.28 26.33
C ILE A 38 0.05 -24.04 26.07
N VAL A 39 -0.81 -24.58 26.94
CA VAL A 39 -2.26 -24.32 26.97
C VAL A 39 -2.61 -23.81 28.36
N ILE A 40 -3.28 -22.66 28.40
CA ILE A 40 -3.80 -22.07 29.62
C ILE A 40 -5.32 -22.21 29.57
N GLU A 41 -5.87 -22.93 30.55
CA GLU A 41 -7.30 -23.17 30.70
C GLU A 41 -7.84 -22.32 31.85
N GLY A 42 -9.10 -21.91 31.74
CA GLY A 42 -9.70 -21.05 32.75
C GLY A 42 -11.08 -20.54 32.35
N PHE A 43 -11.56 -19.59 33.14
CA PHE A 43 -12.85 -18.92 32.95
C PHE A 43 -12.64 -17.41 32.88
N VAL A 44 -13.43 -16.75 32.05
CA VAL A 44 -13.48 -15.29 32.00
C VAL A 44 -14.57 -14.84 32.96
N ASP A 45 -14.21 -14.02 33.95
CA ASP A 45 -15.19 -13.45 34.89
C ASP A 45 -16.12 -12.47 34.13
N THR A 46 -17.43 -12.59 34.35
CA THR A 46 -18.44 -11.76 33.70
C THR A 46 -19.06 -10.71 34.62
N GLU A 47 -18.68 -10.70 35.89
CA GLU A 47 -19.19 -9.81 36.94
C GLU A 47 -18.13 -8.78 37.37
N TYR A 48 -16.87 -9.21 37.48
CA TYR A 48 -15.76 -8.39 37.95
C TYR A 48 -14.78 -8.07 36.83
N LEU A 49 -14.20 -6.87 36.92
CA LEU A 49 -13.17 -6.37 36.03
C LEU A 49 -11.95 -5.98 36.86
N GLU A 50 -10.77 -6.02 36.24
CA GLU A 50 -9.53 -5.51 36.82
C GLU A 50 -8.89 -4.45 35.92
N PRO A 51 -8.08 -3.52 36.48
CA PRO A 51 -7.31 -2.58 35.67
C PRO A 51 -6.29 -3.32 34.78
N GLU A 52 -6.30 -3.01 33.48
CA GLU A 52 -5.36 -3.51 32.47
C GLU A 52 -4.67 -2.32 31.79
N ALA A 53 -3.48 -2.55 31.19
CA ALA A 53 -2.57 -1.52 30.65
C ALA A 53 -1.81 -0.76 31.77
N PRO A 54 -0.87 0.17 31.47
CA PRO A 54 -0.54 0.75 30.17
C PRO A 54 0.12 -0.24 29.21
N PHE A 55 -0.20 -0.14 27.93
CA PHE A 55 0.31 -1.06 26.91
C PHE A 55 0.61 -0.35 25.58
N GLY A 56 1.66 -0.82 24.90
CA GLY A 56 2.08 -0.29 23.60
C GLY A 56 1.12 -0.73 22.49
N GLU A 57 0.41 0.22 21.90
CA GLU A 57 -0.54 -0.09 20.84
C GLU A 57 0.05 -0.01 19.46
N SER A 58 -0.60 -0.78 18.60
CA SER A 58 -0.21 -0.96 17.22
C SER A 58 -0.46 0.29 16.34
N HIS A 59 -1.17 1.31 16.85
CA HIS A 59 -1.27 2.66 16.28
C HIS A 59 -0.21 3.65 16.84
N GLY A 60 0.80 3.14 17.55
CA GLY A 60 1.96 3.91 18.02
C GLY A 60 1.73 4.80 19.24
N HIS A 61 0.62 4.61 19.95
CA HIS A 61 0.37 5.32 21.21
C HIS A 61 0.33 4.31 22.36
N ILE A 62 0.50 4.79 23.59
CA ILE A 62 0.29 3.97 24.78
C ILE A 62 -1.21 3.98 25.10
N SER A 63 -1.84 2.80 25.16
CA SER A 63 -3.15 2.63 25.80
C SER A 63 -2.98 2.92 27.29
N LEU A 64 -3.87 3.75 27.83
CA LEU A 64 -3.93 4.00 29.26
C LEU A 64 -4.76 2.93 29.95
N GLU A 65 -4.68 2.93 31.28
CA GLU A 65 -5.39 1.96 32.10
C GLU A 65 -6.91 2.03 31.88
N ASP A 66 -7.51 0.89 31.54
CA ASP A 66 -8.95 0.69 31.40
C ASP A 66 -9.32 -0.59 32.18
N TYR A 67 -10.57 -0.73 32.62
CA TYR A 67 -11.03 -1.98 33.26
C TYR A 67 -11.34 -3.03 32.20
N ASN A 68 -10.80 -4.25 32.37
CA ASN A 68 -10.97 -5.36 31.44
C ASN A 68 -11.32 -6.67 32.18
N MET A 69 -11.72 -7.68 31.41
CA MET A 69 -12.16 -8.97 31.96
C MET A 69 -11.00 -9.73 32.62
N ILE A 70 -11.30 -10.38 33.74
CA ILE A 70 -10.34 -11.23 34.46
C ILE A 70 -10.36 -12.64 33.85
N PHE A 71 -9.18 -13.23 33.63
CA PHE A 71 -9.07 -14.64 33.24
C PHE A 71 -8.57 -15.48 34.42
N GLU A 72 -9.47 -16.23 35.05
CA GLU A 72 -9.16 -17.12 36.17
C GLU A 72 -8.61 -18.46 35.68
N VAL A 73 -7.32 -18.68 35.89
CA VAL A 73 -6.62 -19.89 35.44
C VAL A 73 -7.02 -21.10 36.28
N SER A 74 -7.60 -22.11 35.65
CA SER A 74 -7.94 -23.40 36.26
C SER A 74 -6.85 -24.46 36.07
N ALA A 75 -6.11 -24.40 34.96
CA ALA A 75 -4.99 -25.30 34.68
C ALA A 75 -4.01 -24.69 33.67
N ILE A 76 -2.73 -25.10 33.78
CA ILE A 76 -1.71 -24.87 32.77
C ILE A 76 -1.14 -26.23 32.37
N THR A 77 -1.28 -26.59 31.09
CA THR A 77 -0.67 -27.79 30.53
C THR A 77 0.38 -27.40 29.50
N ARG A 78 1.48 -28.17 29.41
CA ARG A 78 2.60 -27.85 28.50
C ARG A 78 3.40 -29.08 28.14
N LYS A 79 4.21 -28.97 27.07
CA LYS A 79 5.28 -29.93 26.77
C LYS A 79 6.39 -29.86 27.83
N SER A 80 7.17 -30.93 27.97
CA SER A 80 8.29 -31.00 28.92
C SER A 80 9.30 -29.87 28.72
N ASP A 81 9.66 -29.61 27.45
CA ASP A 81 10.59 -28.56 27.03
C ASP A 81 9.87 -27.45 26.25
N ALA A 82 8.76 -26.95 26.81
CA ALA A 82 7.89 -26.02 26.12
C ALA A 82 8.56 -24.67 25.79
N VAL A 83 8.29 -24.17 24.58
CA VAL A 83 8.71 -22.83 24.11
C VAL A 83 7.56 -21.85 24.24
N LEU A 84 7.78 -20.73 24.95
CA LEU A 84 6.82 -19.63 24.99
C LEU A 84 7.04 -18.71 23.78
N SER A 85 6.15 -18.82 22.79
CA SER A 85 6.09 -17.87 21.69
C SER A 85 5.49 -16.55 22.18
N SER A 86 6.21 -15.45 22.01
CA SER A 86 5.76 -14.11 22.36
C SER A 86 6.00 -13.17 21.18
N ILE A 87 5.12 -12.18 21.03
CA ILE A 87 5.29 -11.07 20.10
C ILE A 87 5.26 -9.78 20.91
N ILE A 88 6.03 -8.80 20.47
CA ILE A 88 6.08 -7.49 21.12
C ILE A 88 5.14 -6.57 20.34
N SER A 89 3.96 -6.31 20.91
CA SER A 89 3.05 -5.32 20.32
C SER A 89 3.59 -3.92 20.60
N GLN A 90 3.94 -3.22 19.52
CA GLN A 90 4.43 -1.85 19.52
C GLN A 90 3.95 -1.13 18.26
N VAL A 91 4.36 0.14 18.14
CA VAL A 91 4.21 0.93 16.93
C VAL A 91 4.64 0.13 15.70
N THR A 92 3.81 0.15 14.65
CA THR A 92 4.12 -0.59 13.43
C THR A 92 5.27 0.07 12.66
N PRO A 93 6.16 -0.72 12.02
CA PRO A 93 6.06 -2.18 11.76
C PRO A 93 6.25 -3.11 12.96
N SER A 94 5.45 -4.18 13.04
CA SER A 94 5.59 -5.27 14.03
C SER A 94 5.17 -6.60 13.43
N GLU A 95 5.45 -7.71 14.12
CA GLU A 95 5.04 -9.05 13.68
C GLU A 95 3.53 -9.10 13.40
N SER A 96 2.73 -8.41 14.22
CA SER A 96 1.28 -8.32 14.05
C SER A 96 0.89 -7.66 12.73
N SER A 97 1.54 -6.57 12.31
CA SER A 97 1.20 -5.88 11.07
C SER A 97 1.66 -6.65 9.85
N VAL A 98 2.82 -7.29 9.91
CA VAL A 98 3.32 -8.16 8.84
C VAL A 98 2.38 -9.35 8.61
N ILE A 99 1.97 -10.04 9.69
CA ILE A 99 1.01 -11.16 9.60
C ILE A 99 -0.34 -10.70 9.06
N LYS A 100 -0.83 -9.53 9.46
CA LYS A 100 -2.09 -8.99 8.92
C LYS A 100 -1.95 -8.61 7.45
N ARG A 101 -0.83 -8.01 7.03
CA ARG A 101 -0.62 -7.51 5.66
C ARG A 101 -0.71 -8.63 4.63
N VAL A 102 -0.08 -9.78 4.92
CA VAL A 102 -0.12 -10.97 4.02
C VAL A 102 -1.53 -11.53 3.83
N ALA A 103 -2.46 -11.27 4.76
CA ALA A 103 -3.86 -11.66 4.62
C ALA A 103 -4.72 -10.56 4.01
N TYR A 104 -4.50 -9.30 4.40
CA TYR A 104 -5.41 -8.20 4.08
C TYR A 104 -5.21 -7.69 2.65
N GLU A 105 -3.97 -7.48 2.20
CA GLU A 105 -3.72 -6.98 0.83
C GLU A 105 -4.32 -7.91 -0.25
N PRO A 106 -4.11 -9.25 -0.20
CA PRO A 106 -4.77 -10.17 -1.13
C PRO A 106 -6.29 -10.18 -0.99
N MET A 107 -6.83 -10.04 0.22
CA MET A 107 -8.27 -9.97 0.46
C MET A 107 -8.89 -8.74 -0.21
N PHE A 108 -8.29 -7.55 -0.04
CA PHE A 108 -8.75 -6.33 -0.71
C PHE A 108 -8.60 -6.46 -2.22
N LEU A 109 -7.46 -6.97 -2.72
CA LEU A 109 -7.25 -7.15 -4.15
C LEU A 109 -8.29 -8.11 -4.76
N ALA A 110 -8.54 -9.26 -4.13
CA ALA A 110 -9.55 -10.22 -4.59
C ALA A 110 -10.97 -9.64 -4.53
N HIS A 111 -11.28 -8.83 -3.51
CA HIS A 111 -12.57 -8.13 -3.46
C HIS A 111 -12.73 -7.18 -4.64
N LEU A 112 -11.76 -6.29 -4.88
CA LEU A 112 -11.87 -5.28 -5.94
C LEU A 112 -11.81 -5.89 -7.35
N ARG A 113 -10.83 -6.76 -7.60
CA ARG A 113 -10.54 -7.30 -8.94
C ARG A 113 -11.49 -8.43 -9.33
N ASP A 114 -11.82 -9.30 -8.38
CA ASP A 114 -12.53 -10.54 -8.67
C ASP A 114 -14.01 -10.46 -8.28
N HIS A 115 -14.35 -9.88 -7.13
CA HIS A 115 -15.76 -9.75 -6.69
C HIS A 115 -16.46 -8.54 -7.33
N LEU A 116 -15.82 -7.37 -7.36
CA LEU A 116 -16.37 -6.18 -8.01
C LEU A 116 -16.03 -6.11 -9.51
N GLY A 117 -15.17 -7.00 -10.00
CA GLY A 117 -14.82 -7.12 -11.42
C GLY A 117 -13.92 -6.02 -11.96
N ILE A 118 -13.26 -5.24 -11.11
CA ILE A 118 -12.48 -4.06 -11.50
C ILE A 118 -11.08 -4.49 -11.95
N LYS A 119 -10.94 -4.84 -13.23
CA LYS A 119 -9.69 -5.43 -13.76
C LYS A 119 -8.48 -4.50 -13.77
N GLY A 120 -8.72 -3.19 -13.70
CA GLY A 120 -7.66 -2.17 -13.63
C GLY A 120 -6.90 -2.15 -12.30
N VAL A 121 -7.39 -2.77 -11.22
CA VAL A 121 -6.65 -2.84 -9.95
C VAL A 121 -5.55 -3.91 -10.04
N LYS A 122 -4.28 -3.48 -10.06
CA LYS A 122 -3.11 -4.36 -10.17
C LYS A 122 -2.58 -4.79 -8.80
N ARG A 123 -2.56 -3.87 -7.84
CA ARG A 123 -2.09 -4.12 -6.48
C ARG A 123 -2.85 -3.25 -5.49
N VAL A 124 -3.06 -3.81 -4.29
CA VAL A 124 -3.51 -3.07 -3.12
C VAL A 124 -2.34 -3.04 -2.14
N PHE A 125 -1.98 -1.87 -1.66
CA PHE A 125 -0.93 -1.68 -0.66
C PHE A 125 -1.52 -1.02 0.58
N LEU A 126 -1.35 -1.66 1.74
CA LEU A 126 -1.80 -1.11 3.01
C LEU A 126 -0.58 -0.55 3.74
N HIS A 127 -0.49 0.77 3.85
CA HIS A 127 0.67 1.44 4.46
C HIS A 127 0.83 1.03 5.92
N GLU A 128 2.05 0.63 6.30
CA GLU A 128 2.33 0.00 7.58
C GLU A 128 2.90 0.96 8.64
N PRO A 129 3.97 1.72 8.37
CA PRO A 129 4.60 2.56 9.40
C PRO A 129 3.61 3.52 10.04
N LEU A 130 3.48 3.49 11.37
CA LEU A 130 2.57 4.33 12.18
C LEU A 130 1.06 4.19 11.91
N THR A 131 0.63 3.57 10.80
CA THR A 131 -0.77 3.52 10.34
C THR A 131 -1.42 2.15 10.48
N ASN A 132 -0.68 1.17 10.98
CA ASN A 132 -1.15 -0.17 11.29
C ASN A 132 -1.80 -0.90 10.11
N ILE A 133 -1.42 -0.64 8.87
CA ILE A 133 -2.07 -1.19 7.66
C ILE A 133 -3.58 -0.87 7.51
N ARG A 134 -4.15 -0.10 8.44
CA ARG A 134 -5.59 0.15 8.55
C ARG A 134 -5.96 1.54 8.05
N ARG A 135 -5.12 2.54 8.33
CA ARG A 135 -5.51 3.95 8.11
C ARG A 135 -5.35 4.41 6.66
N VAL A 136 -4.31 3.96 5.96
CA VAL A 136 -4.00 4.42 4.60
C VAL A 136 -3.89 3.21 3.66
N ILE A 137 -4.67 3.23 2.58
CA ILE A 137 -4.72 2.21 1.54
C ILE A 137 -4.37 2.87 0.21
N PHE A 138 -3.49 2.24 -0.54
CA PHE A 138 -3.18 2.61 -1.92
C PHE A 138 -3.71 1.54 -2.88
N LEU A 139 -4.33 2.00 -3.96
CA LEU A 139 -4.76 1.16 -5.08
C LEU A 139 -3.88 1.49 -6.27
N GLN A 140 -2.99 0.57 -6.66
CA GLN A 140 -2.20 0.73 -7.89
C GLN A 140 -3.05 0.27 -9.07
N MET A 141 -3.36 1.23 -9.95
CA MET A 141 -4.24 1.09 -11.10
C MET A 141 -3.44 1.00 -12.40
N GLU A 142 -3.93 0.20 -13.33
CA GLU A 142 -3.42 0.18 -14.70
C GLU A 142 -3.58 1.55 -15.36
N PRO A 143 -2.54 2.07 -16.05
CA PRO A 143 -2.68 3.27 -16.88
C PRO A 143 -3.85 3.15 -17.86
N GLY A 144 -4.64 4.22 -18.00
CA GLY A 144 -5.83 4.22 -18.86
C GLY A 144 -7.07 3.54 -18.28
N THR A 145 -7.03 3.04 -17.03
CA THR A 145 -8.24 2.56 -16.34
C THR A 145 -9.32 3.65 -16.37
N PRO A 146 -10.56 3.35 -16.83
CA PRO A 146 -11.63 4.34 -16.88
C PRO A 146 -11.88 4.97 -15.51
N ARG A 147 -12.09 6.29 -15.48
CA ARG A 147 -12.36 7.04 -14.24
C ARG A 147 -13.47 6.39 -13.41
N THR A 148 -14.54 5.90 -14.03
CA THR A 148 -15.63 5.20 -13.33
C THR A 148 -15.15 3.96 -12.58
N GLU A 149 -14.22 3.20 -13.15
CA GLU A 149 -13.63 2.01 -12.52
C GLU A 149 -12.68 2.38 -11.37
N VAL A 150 -11.91 3.47 -11.51
CA VAL A 150 -11.07 3.99 -10.42
C VAL A 150 -11.92 4.36 -9.20
N TRP A 151 -13.01 5.12 -9.42
CA TRP A 151 -13.92 5.50 -8.34
C TRP A 151 -14.66 4.30 -7.73
N ARG A 152 -15.11 3.34 -8.55
CA ARG A 152 -15.65 2.07 -8.03
C ARG A 152 -14.65 1.33 -7.15
N ALA A 153 -13.35 1.37 -7.48
CA ALA A 153 -12.31 0.75 -6.66
C ALA A 153 -12.12 1.47 -5.33
N LEU A 154 -12.08 2.80 -5.34
CA LEU A 154 -11.99 3.64 -4.14
C LEU A 154 -13.16 3.36 -3.18
N TYR A 155 -14.41 3.37 -3.68
CA TYR A 155 -15.59 3.05 -2.87
C TYR A 155 -15.61 1.59 -2.39
N GLY A 156 -15.21 0.65 -3.24
CA GLY A 156 -15.13 -0.77 -2.89
C GLY A 156 -14.12 -1.03 -1.77
N ALA A 157 -12.98 -0.34 -1.81
CA ALA A 157 -11.94 -0.49 -0.80
C ALA A 157 -12.41 0.06 0.55
N THR A 158 -12.97 1.27 0.59
CA THR A 158 -13.43 1.85 1.87
C THR A 158 -14.63 1.13 2.48
N SER A 159 -15.46 0.43 1.69
CA SER A 159 -16.67 -0.23 2.20
C SER A 159 -16.44 -1.68 2.64
N LEU A 160 -15.32 -2.30 2.28
CA LEU A 160 -15.06 -3.71 2.61
C LEU A 160 -14.90 -3.95 4.12
N ARG A 161 -14.29 -3.00 4.85
CA ARG A 161 -14.02 -3.13 6.28
C ARG A 161 -14.18 -1.81 7.01
N ALA A 162 -15.00 -1.80 8.06
CA ALA A 162 -15.22 -0.62 8.89
C ALA A 162 -13.95 -0.10 9.59
N ASP A 163 -12.99 -0.98 9.91
CA ASP A 163 -11.75 -0.63 10.59
C ASP A 163 -10.60 -0.21 9.65
N CYS A 164 -10.81 -0.22 8.31
CA CYS A 164 -9.76 0.09 7.32
C CYS A 164 -10.17 1.19 6.31
N GLY A 165 -9.19 1.87 5.72
CA GLY A 165 -9.40 2.81 4.62
C GLY A 165 -9.88 4.20 5.04
N LYS A 166 -9.29 4.79 6.09
CA LYS A 166 -9.55 6.21 6.43
C LYS A 166 -9.06 7.14 5.31
N TYR A 167 -7.94 6.79 4.69
CA TYR A 167 -7.45 7.39 3.45
C TYR A 167 -7.33 6.27 2.42
N VAL A 168 -7.97 6.44 1.27
CA VAL A 168 -7.83 5.51 0.13
C VAL A 168 -7.41 6.31 -1.09
N ILE A 169 -6.25 5.97 -1.65
CA ILE A 169 -5.60 6.74 -2.70
C ILE A 169 -5.35 5.83 -3.89
N ALA A 170 -5.92 6.16 -5.05
CA ALA A 170 -5.60 5.49 -6.30
C ALA A 170 -4.40 6.17 -6.96
N VAL A 171 -3.39 5.39 -7.33
CA VAL A 171 -2.20 5.82 -8.07
C VAL A 171 -1.98 4.86 -9.25
N ASN A 172 -1.12 5.18 -10.20
CA ASN A 172 -0.71 4.19 -11.21
C ASN A 172 0.45 3.32 -10.74
N GLU A 173 0.70 2.22 -11.45
CA GLU A 173 1.76 1.24 -11.14
C GLU A 173 3.18 1.82 -11.12
N ASP A 174 3.39 2.99 -11.72
CA ASP A 174 4.67 3.70 -11.70
C ASP A 174 4.98 4.39 -10.37
N ILE A 175 3.97 4.53 -9.50
CA ILE A 175 4.12 5.14 -8.18
C ILE A 175 4.29 4.03 -7.14
N ASP A 176 5.45 4.00 -6.48
CA ASP A 176 5.68 3.14 -5.33
C ASP A 176 5.02 3.73 -4.06
N PRO A 177 4.01 3.09 -3.47
CA PRO A 177 3.33 3.61 -2.28
C PRO A 177 4.19 3.64 -1.01
N ASP A 178 5.34 2.94 -0.99
CA ASP A 178 6.27 2.96 0.14
C ASP A 178 7.20 4.19 0.08
N ASN A 179 7.27 4.87 -1.07
CA ASN A 179 7.97 6.14 -1.22
C ASN A 179 6.99 7.33 -1.09
N GLY A 180 7.06 8.02 0.04
CA GLY A 180 6.26 9.22 0.31
C GLY A 180 6.45 10.34 -0.73
N ASP A 181 7.67 10.54 -1.24
CA ASP A 181 7.95 11.57 -2.25
C ASP A 181 7.30 11.23 -3.59
N ALA A 182 7.31 9.96 -4.00
CA ALA A 182 6.61 9.50 -5.20
C ALA A 182 5.09 9.67 -5.08
N VAL A 183 4.55 9.38 -3.89
CA VAL A 183 3.12 9.61 -3.59
C VAL A 183 2.77 11.10 -3.64
N PHE A 184 3.56 11.96 -2.99
CA PHE A 184 3.32 13.41 -3.02
C PHE A 184 3.47 14.00 -4.42
N TRP A 185 4.41 13.50 -5.21
CA TRP A 185 4.55 13.87 -6.62
C TRP A 185 3.30 13.49 -7.44
N SER A 186 2.77 12.27 -7.26
CA SER A 186 1.54 11.85 -7.90
C SER A 186 0.35 12.73 -7.51
N LEU A 187 0.20 13.02 -6.21
CA LEU A 187 -0.85 13.91 -5.70
C LEU A 187 -0.73 15.32 -6.28
N GLY A 188 0.48 15.90 -6.28
CA GLY A 188 0.72 17.28 -6.70
C GLY A 188 0.54 17.54 -8.19
N TYR A 189 0.76 16.53 -9.05
CA TYR A 189 0.72 16.70 -10.50
C TYR A 189 -0.40 15.94 -11.21
N ARG A 190 -1.07 14.98 -10.56
CA ARG A 190 -2.11 14.14 -11.18
C ARG A 190 -3.50 14.29 -10.57
N ALA A 191 -3.62 14.84 -9.36
CA ALA A 191 -4.91 15.05 -8.71
C ALA A 191 -5.29 16.53 -8.69
N ASP A 192 -6.52 16.84 -9.11
CA ASP A 192 -7.17 18.13 -8.88
C ASP A 192 -8.10 18.01 -7.66
N PRO A 193 -7.83 18.68 -6.52
CA PRO A 193 -8.65 18.53 -5.31
C PRO A 193 -10.15 18.81 -5.48
N ASP A 194 -10.55 19.64 -6.45
CA ASP A 194 -11.97 19.92 -6.74
C ASP A 194 -12.66 18.72 -7.43
N LYS A 195 -11.91 17.96 -8.23
CA LYS A 195 -12.47 16.91 -9.09
C LYS A 195 -12.13 15.50 -8.62
N ASP A 196 -10.99 15.33 -7.99
CA ASP A 196 -10.35 14.03 -7.77
C ASP A 196 -10.27 13.66 -6.28
N VAL A 197 -11.04 14.35 -5.42
CA VAL A 197 -11.10 14.11 -3.98
C VAL A 197 -12.56 14.03 -3.53
N GLU A 198 -12.86 13.06 -2.66
CA GLU A 198 -14.17 12.95 -2.03
C GLU A 198 -14.05 12.64 -0.53
N ILE A 199 -14.93 13.26 0.27
CA ILE A 199 -15.05 13.00 1.70
C ILE A 199 -16.33 12.23 1.97
N LEU A 200 -16.18 10.99 2.44
CA LEU A 200 -17.28 10.19 2.95
C LEU A 200 -17.43 10.38 4.45
N ARG A 201 -18.65 10.69 4.89
CA ARG A 201 -18.97 10.92 6.31
C ARG A 201 -19.44 9.63 6.99
N HIS A 202 -19.57 9.67 8.32
CA HIS A 202 -20.15 8.60 9.14
C HIS A 202 -19.35 7.29 9.09
N ARG A 203 -18.02 7.43 9.24
CA ARG A 203 -17.12 6.30 9.40
C ARG A 203 -17.00 5.95 10.88
N ASP A 204 -16.86 4.67 11.20
CA ASP A 204 -16.40 4.25 12.53
C ASP A 204 -15.01 4.85 12.84
N ALA A 205 -14.82 5.35 14.05
CA ALA A 205 -13.55 5.95 14.47
C ALA A 205 -12.39 4.94 14.46
N GLY A 206 -12.71 3.66 14.60
CA GLY A 206 -11.77 2.55 14.61
C GLY A 206 -10.81 2.57 15.79
N HIS A 207 -9.86 1.66 15.76
CA HIS A 207 -8.82 1.55 16.77
C HIS A 207 -7.80 2.71 16.65
N GLY A 208 -7.73 3.55 17.68
CA GLY A 208 -6.87 4.74 17.74
C GLY A 208 -6.75 5.27 19.17
N PRO A 209 -5.89 6.27 19.40
CA PRO A 209 -5.69 6.83 20.73
C PRO A 209 -6.99 7.44 21.29
N LYS A 210 -7.28 7.13 22.55
CA LYS A 210 -8.39 7.72 23.31
C LYS A 210 -7.90 8.95 24.08
N GLY A 211 -8.67 10.03 24.03
CA GLY A 211 -8.43 11.21 24.87
C GLY A 211 -9.10 11.06 26.24
N LYS A 212 -9.03 12.12 27.07
CA LYS A 212 -9.75 12.17 28.36
C LYS A 212 -11.26 12.02 28.20
N ASP A 213 -11.80 12.49 27.08
CA ASP A 213 -13.22 12.42 26.74
C ASP A 213 -13.58 11.11 25.99
N GLY A 214 -12.66 10.12 25.97
CA GLY A 214 -12.82 8.86 25.25
C GLY A 214 -12.41 8.92 23.77
N ALA A 215 -12.92 7.98 22.98
CA ALA A 215 -12.75 7.96 21.53
C ALA A 215 -13.79 8.87 20.86
N ARG A 216 -13.47 9.38 19.66
CA ARG A 216 -14.47 10.07 18.83
C ARG A 216 -15.59 9.08 18.46
N PRO A 217 -16.86 9.51 18.40
CA PRO A 217 -17.98 8.63 18.07
C PRO A 217 -17.97 8.19 16.60
N GLU A 218 -17.54 9.08 15.70
CA GLU A 218 -17.40 8.81 14.28
C GLU A 218 -16.21 9.61 13.69
N ASP A 219 -15.88 9.29 12.45
CA ASP A 219 -14.81 9.88 11.65
C ASP A 219 -15.28 10.01 10.18
N SER A 220 -14.36 10.36 9.28
CA SER A 220 -14.60 10.38 7.84
C SER A 220 -13.54 9.59 7.07
N THR A 221 -13.88 9.20 5.84
CA THR A 221 -12.92 8.68 4.86
C THR A 221 -12.60 9.78 3.83
N LEU A 222 -11.34 9.91 3.44
CA LEU A 222 -10.90 10.68 2.28
C LEU A 222 -10.51 9.74 1.14
N LEU A 223 -11.17 9.88 -0.01
CA LEU A 223 -10.84 9.19 -1.25
C LEU A 223 -10.10 10.16 -2.17
N ILE A 224 -9.02 9.69 -2.81
CA ILE A 224 -8.25 10.49 -3.75
C ILE A 224 -7.93 9.68 -5.01
N ASP A 225 -8.25 10.23 -6.18
CA ASP A 225 -7.85 9.69 -7.47
C ASP A 225 -6.62 10.43 -8.01
N ALA A 226 -5.43 9.98 -7.61
CA ALA A 226 -4.14 10.50 -8.07
C ALA A 226 -3.57 9.72 -9.28
N THR A 227 -4.41 9.04 -10.04
CA THR A 227 -4.02 8.40 -11.30
C THR A 227 -3.78 9.44 -12.41
N LEU A 228 -2.94 9.08 -13.38
CA LEU A 228 -2.62 9.82 -14.58
C LEU A 228 -3.87 10.02 -15.46
N LYS A 229 -4.28 11.28 -15.64
CA LYS A 229 -5.50 11.62 -16.41
C LYS A 229 -5.27 11.74 -17.92
N ARG A 230 -4.02 11.94 -18.33
CA ARG A 230 -3.56 12.11 -19.70
C ARG A 230 -2.09 11.79 -19.79
N GLU A 231 -1.61 11.50 -20.98
CA GLU A 231 -0.17 11.35 -21.23
C GLU A 231 0.60 12.58 -20.75
N MET A 232 1.78 12.33 -20.17
CA MET A 232 2.68 13.36 -19.67
C MET A 232 4.10 13.12 -20.20
N PRO A 233 4.94 14.17 -20.23
CA PRO A 233 6.36 14.01 -20.55
C PRO A 233 7.02 13.02 -19.57
N PRO A 234 8.06 12.30 -19.99
CA PRO A 234 8.74 11.33 -19.14
C PRO A 234 9.31 11.99 -17.89
N LEU A 235 9.46 11.19 -16.84
CA LEU A 235 10.16 11.64 -15.63
C LEU A 235 11.62 11.97 -16.00
N ALA A 236 12.09 13.15 -15.59
CA ALA A 236 13.40 13.70 -15.96
C ALA A 236 14.57 13.05 -15.20
N LEU A 237 14.65 11.72 -15.24
CA LEU A 237 15.76 10.91 -14.73
C LEU A 237 16.48 10.24 -15.91
N PRO A 238 17.76 9.86 -15.76
CA PRO A 238 18.48 9.13 -16.79
C PRO A 238 17.77 7.81 -17.12
N LYS A 239 17.86 7.36 -18.38
CA LYS A 239 17.31 6.06 -18.77
C LYS A 239 17.98 4.92 -17.99
N ARG A 240 17.27 3.80 -17.91
CA ARG A 240 17.65 2.61 -17.14
C ARG A 240 19.07 2.15 -17.45
N GLU A 241 19.46 2.08 -18.72
CA GLU A 241 20.78 1.59 -19.13
C GLU A 241 21.93 2.43 -18.54
N TYR A 242 21.75 3.74 -18.39
CA TYR A 242 22.76 4.60 -17.78
C TYR A 242 22.84 4.40 -16.27
N MET A 243 21.68 4.27 -15.61
CA MET A 243 21.63 4.06 -14.16
C MET A 243 22.15 2.68 -13.74
N GLU A 244 21.85 1.63 -14.52
CA GLU A 244 22.39 0.30 -14.31
C GLU A 244 23.90 0.26 -14.57
N ARG A 245 24.38 0.90 -15.65
CA ARG A 245 25.82 1.01 -15.92
C ARG A 245 26.55 1.80 -14.84
N ALA A 246 25.95 2.88 -14.32
CA ALA A 246 26.53 3.65 -13.23
C ALA A 246 26.65 2.81 -11.95
N LYS A 247 25.64 1.96 -11.66
CA LYS A 247 25.69 1.02 -10.54
C LYS A 247 26.83 0.00 -10.71
N GLU A 248 26.97 -0.62 -11.88
CA GLU A 248 28.07 -1.55 -12.17
C GLU A 248 29.44 -0.91 -11.92
N LEU A 249 29.67 0.29 -12.46
CA LEU A 249 30.91 1.04 -12.26
C LEU A 249 31.15 1.36 -10.78
N TRP A 250 30.10 1.70 -10.05
CA TRP A 250 30.18 2.00 -8.62
C TRP A 250 30.66 0.79 -7.82
N GLU A 251 30.11 -0.38 -8.13
CA GLU A 251 30.48 -1.67 -7.52
C GLU A 251 31.90 -2.09 -7.92
N GLU A 252 32.29 -1.95 -9.19
CA GLU A 252 33.65 -2.22 -9.68
C GLU A 252 34.71 -1.36 -8.96
N LEU A 253 34.37 -0.11 -8.64
CA LEU A 253 35.24 0.81 -7.92
C LEU A 253 35.33 0.52 -6.41
N GLY A 254 34.56 -0.45 -5.89
CA GLY A 254 34.54 -0.81 -4.47
C GLY A 254 33.98 0.31 -3.58
N LEU A 255 33.09 1.14 -4.13
CA LEU A 255 32.45 2.22 -3.38
C LEU A 255 31.39 1.67 -2.41
N PRO A 256 30.92 2.46 -1.42
CA PRO A 256 29.95 2.00 -0.43
C PRO A 256 28.68 1.39 -1.06
N PRO A 257 28.05 0.40 -0.42
CA PRO A 257 26.84 -0.23 -0.94
C PRO A 257 25.75 0.79 -1.30
N LEU A 258 25.16 0.62 -2.48
CA LEU A 258 24.02 1.43 -2.92
C LEU A 258 22.71 0.84 -2.43
N HIS A 259 21.78 1.73 -2.09
CA HIS A 259 20.38 1.41 -1.80
C HIS A 259 19.49 2.19 -2.77
N PRO A 260 19.31 1.71 -4.01
CA PRO A 260 18.43 2.35 -4.99
C PRO A 260 17.00 2.50 -4.46
N GLU A 261 16.45 3.70 -4.58
CA GLU A 261 15.06 4.00 -4.25
C GLU A 261 14.24 4.21 -5.52
N SER A 262 12.96 3.82 -5.49
CA SER A 262 12.03 4.02 -6.61
C SER A 262 11.52 5.46 -6.63
N PRO A 263 11.43 6.16 -7.78
CA PRO A 263 11.89 5.72 -9.10
C PRO A 263 13.41 5.90 -9.26
N TRP A 264 14.10 4.81 -9.63
CA TRP A 264 15.57 4.83 -9.79
C TRP A 264 16.03 5.40 -11.14
N HIS A 265 15.20 5.30 -12.17
CA HIS A 265 15.51 5.74 -13.53
C HIS A 265 14.28 6.37 -14.19
N GLY A 266 14.50 7.07 -15.30
CA GLY A 266 13.44 7.67 -16.10
C GLY A 266 12.58 6.61 -16.77
N TYR A 267 11.32 6.95 -16.98
CA TYR A 267 10.35 6.13 -17.70
C TYR A 267 9.35 7.02 -18.44
N SER A 268 8.73 6.47 -19.48
CA SER A 268 7.73 7.18 -20.29
C SER A 268 6.40 7.29 -19.54
N LEU A 269 5.74 8.43 -19.69
CA LEU A 269 4.36 8.67 -19.25
C LEU A 269 3.42 8.86 -20.46
N GLY A 270 3.84 8.40 -21.64
CA GLY A 270 3.09 8.43 -22.89
C GLY A 270 3.45 9.61 -23.80
N ASP A 271 3.74 10.79 -23.25
CA ASP A 271 4.01 11.98 -24.06
C ASP A 271 5.49 12.09 -24.46
N TRP A 272 5.96 11.14 -25.27
CA TRP A 272 7.33 11.09 -25.78
C TRP A 272 7.37 10.42 -27.16
N THR A 273 8.05 11.04 -28.15
CA THR A 273 8.13 10.49 -29.51
C THR A 273 9.46 9.77 -29.75
N GLU A 274 9.46 8.81 -30.68
CA GLU A 274 10.70 8.13 -31.09
C GLU A 274 11.78 9.10 -31.56
N GLU A 275 11.39 10.15 -32.31
CA GLU A 275 12.36 11.15 -32.75
C GLU A 275 13.03 11.86 -31.58
N TRP A 276 12.29 12.20 -30.51
CA TRP A 276 12.91 12.79 -29.31
C TRP A 276 13.85 11.82 -28.62
N ASP A 277 13.55 10.53 -28.66
CA ASP A 277 14.45 9.48 -28.20
C ASP A 277 15.76 9.45 -29.02
N ARG A 278 15.67 9.50 -30.36
CA ARG A 278 16.85 9.60 -31.24
C ARG A 278 17.64 10.90 -31.02
N LEU A 279 16.98 12.00 -30.69
CA LEU A 279 17.67 13.26 -30.32
C LEU A 279 18.42 13.08 -29.00
N ALA A 280 17.80 12.45 -28.00
CA ALA A 280 18.43 12.18 -26.71
C ALA A 280 19.64 11.24 -26.84
N GLU A 281 19.54 10.17 -27.63
CA GLU A 281 20.64 9.25 -27.91
C GLU A 281 21.83 9.95 -28.59
N ARG A 282 21.56 10.77 -29.61
CA ARG A 282 22.62 11.59 -30.24
C ARG A 282 23.30 12.50 -29.23
N ALA A 283 22.53 13.16 -28.36
CA ALA A 283 23.09 14.02 -27.34
C ALA A 283 23.99 13.23 -26.37
N ALA A 284 23.56 12.05 -25.92
CA ALA A 284 24.33 11.19 -25.03
C ALA A 284 25.63 10.66 -25.66
N ARG A 285 25.65 10.46 -26.99
CA ARG A 285 26.87 10.08 -27.74
C ARG A 285 27.79 11.26 -28.09
N GLY A 286 27.45 12.49 -27.68
CA GLY A 286 28.20 13.70 -28.03
C GLY A 286 27.92 14.25 -29.44
N GLU A 287 26.91 13.73 -30.12
CA GLU A 287 26.48 14.13 -31.48
C GLU A 287 25.43 15.27 -31.44
N TYR A 288 25.34 16.03 -30.35
CA TYR A 288 24.31 17.07 -30.15
C TYR A 288 24.33 18.20 -31.20
N LEU A 289 25.45 18.41 -31.91
CA LEU A 289 25.52 19.35 -33.03
C LEU A 289 24.60 18.94 -34.19
N GLU A 290 24.37 17.65 -34.39
CA GLU A 290 23.45 17.15 -35.41
C GLU A 290 22.00 17.50 -35.07
N ASN A 291 21.63 17.43 -33.79
CA ASN A 291 20.34 17.93 -33.31
C ASN A 291 20.20 19.43 -33.63
N GLY A 292 21.27 20.21 -33.42
CA GLY A 292 21.29 21.64 -33.75
C GLY A 292 21.05 21.94 -35.23
N LYS A 293 21.63 21.15 -36.15
CA LYS A 293 21.38 21.27 -37.59
C LYS A 293 19.93 20.96 -37.95
N ARG A 294 19.35 19.90 -37.37
CA ARG A 294 17.93 19.55 -37.55
C ARG A 294 17.01 20.64 -37.03
N SER A 295 17.24 21.13 -35.82
CA SER A 295 16.48 22.25 -35.26
C SER A 295 16.58 23.50 -36.14
N ALA A 296 17.73 23.75 -36.77
CA ALA A 296 17.91 24.87 -37.69
C ALA A 296 17.06 24.75 -38.97
N GLN A 297 16.90 23.54 -39.51
CA GLN A 297 16.04 23.27 -40.67
C GLN A 297 14.55 23.53 -40.39
N ARG A 298 14.13 23.43 -39.13
CA ARG A 298 12.73 23.60 -38.70
C ARG A 298 12.37 25.01 -38.23
N ARG A 299 13.32 25.95 -38.32
CA ARG A 299 13.11 27.37 -37.94
C ARG A 299 12.03 27.99 -38.83
N ARG A 300 11.07 28.68 -38.21
CA ARG A 300 9.96 29.33 -38.90
C ARG A 300 9.61 30.67 -38.24
N ALA A 301 9.17 31.63 -39.05
CA ALA A 301 8.72 32.93 -38.58
C ALA A 301 7.25 32.88 -38.12
N GLY A 302 6.81 33.86 -37.33
CA GLY A 302 5.41 34.02 -36.96
C GLY A 302 4.87 33.07 -35.88
N VAL A 303 5.74 32.22 -35.29
CA VAL A 303 5.36 31.36 -34.16
C VAL A 303 5.70 32.05 -32.84
N LYS A 304 4.75 32.07 -31.91
CA LYS A 304 4.95 32.64 -30.57
C LYS A 304 5.88 31.74 -29.73
N PRO A 305 6.78 32.30 -28.89
CA PRO A 305 7.53 31.52 -27.93
C PRO A 305 6.62 30.64 -27.05
N ASN A 306 7.10 29.44 -26.69
CA ASN A 306 6.36 28.43 -25.92
C ASN A 306 5.10 27.87 -26.62
N THR A 307 4.99 28.01 -27.94
CA THR A 307 3.99 27.27 -28.71
C THR A 307 4.40 25.80 -28.79
N HIS A 308 3.48 24.90 -28.46
CA HIS A 308 3.73 23.46 -28.52
C HIS A 308 3.96 23.04 -29.97
N VAL A 309 4.98 22.21 -30.20
CA VAL A 309 5.40 21.93 -31.57
C VAL A 309 4.40 21.06 -32.35
N ARG A 310 3.62 20.22 -31.66
CA ARG A 310 2.49 19.46 -32.25
C ARG A 310 1.30 20.32 -32.67
N SER A 311 1.20 21.58 -32.22
CA SER A 311 0.12 22.47 -32.67
C SER A 311 0.46 23.22 -33.96
N ILE A 312 1.61 22.93 -34.56
CA ILE A 312 2.08 23.56 -35.77
C ILE A 312 1.70 22.66 -36.97
N PRO A 313 1.16 23.23 -38.05
CA PRO A 313 0.94 22.50 -39.30
C PRO A 313 2.23 21.79 -39.76
N ASP A 314 2.07 20.58 -40.31
CA ASP A 314 3.14 19.74 -40.87
C ASP A 314 4.09 19.09 -39.84
N TRP A 315 3.75 19.10 -38.54
CA TRP A 315 4.54 18.41 -37.50
C TRP A 315 4.72 16.90 -37.76
N ASP A 316 3.67 16.23 -38.25
CA ASP A 316 3.69 14.77 -38.46
C ASP A 316 4.57 14.38 -39.66
N GLU A 317 4.72 15.26 -40.65
CA GLU A 317 5.61 15.04 -41.80
C GLU A 317 7.09 15.13 -41.38
N ASP A 318 7.40 15.91 -40.34
CA ASP A 318 8.75 16.08 -39.79
C ASP A 318 9.21 14.90 -38.89
N GLN A 319 8.34 13.90 -38.63
CA GLN A 319 8.65 12.72 -37.78
C GLN A 319 9.13 11.48 -38.58
N ASN A 320 8.85 11.41 -39.88
CA ASN A 320 9.30 10.35 -40.80
C ASN A 320 10.67 10.65 -41.42
#